data_AF-A0A7Y5T956-F1
#
_entry.id   AF-A0A7Y5T956-F1
#
_cell.length_a   1.000
_cell.length_b   1.000
_cell.length_c   1.000
_cell.angle_alpha   90.00
_cell.angle_beta   90.00
_cell.angle_gamma   90.00
#
_symmetry.space_group_name_H-M   'P 1'
#
loop_
_entity.id
_entity.type
_entity.pdbx_description
1 polymer ?
#
loop_
_entity_poly.entity_id
_entity_poly.type
_entity_poly.pdbx_seq_one_letter_code
_entity_poly.pdbx_strand_id
1 'polypeptide(L)'
;REPLDLHRVGSRAERDARVAELLDAVRLSGEHAERLPRELSGGQRQRVALARALALRPGLVIADEPTSALDVSVQDEVLSLFTRLQDEIGFAAVFISHDLAVVHHVAHRVAVLRDGQVVETGPVERVFARPAHAYTRRLLEAVPVPDPSAARRGVGLAS
;
A
#
# COMPACT_ATOMS: atom_id res chain seq x y z
N ARG A 1 15.15 -3.94 13.33
CA ARG A 1 16.62 -3.76 13.32
C ARG A 1 17.32 -4.54 12.19
N GLU A 2 16.89 -5.75 11.86
CA GLU A 2 17.56 -6.66 10.90
C GLU A 2 18.18 -6.01 9.63
N PRO A 3 17.50 -5.16 8.83
CA PRO A 3 18.14 -4.55 7.66
C PRO A 3 19.35 -3.65 8.00
N LEU A 4 19.26 -2.86 9.07
CA LEU A 4 20.34 -1.96 9.49
C LEU A 4 21.53 -2.74 10.03
N ASP A 5 21.29 -3.85 10.72
CA ASP A 5 22.34 -4.71 11.26
C ASP A 5 23.07 -5.48 10.16
N LEU A 6 22.31 -6.05 9.21
CA LEU A 6 22.87 -6.77 8.06
C LEU A 6 23.78 -5.88 7.21
N HIS A 7 23.34 -4.65 6.94
CA HIS A 7 24.09 -3.68 6.14
C HIS A 7 25.08 -2.84 6.97
N ARG A 8 25.20 -3.09 8.29
CA ARG A 8 26.10 -2.41 9.23
C ARG A 8 26.01 -0.87 9.17
N VAL A 9 24.80 -0.35 9.01
CA VAL A 9 24.55 1.10 8.90
C VAL A 9 24.58 1.73 10.29
N GLY A 10 25.52 2.65 10.53
CA GLY A 10 25.66 3.37 11.80
C GLY A 10 26.05 2.51 13.00
N SER A 11 26.21 3.18 14.14
CA SER A 11 26.37 2.60 15.48
C SER A 11 25.06 2.02 16.00
N ARG A 12 25.14 1.23 17.09
CA ARG A 12 23.94 0.68 17.75
C ARG A 12 22.94 1.77 18.12
N ALA A 13 23.40 2.86 18.71
CA ALA A 13 22.53 3.97 19.11
C ALA A 13 21.83 4.63 17.91
N GLU A 14 22.53 4.81 16.79
CA GLU A 14 21.93 5.37 15.56
C GLU A 14 20.90 4.43 14.95
N ARG A 15 21.13 3.11 15.00
CA ARG A 15 20.14 2.13 14.53
C ARG A 15 18.89 2.15 15.38
N ASP A 16 19.04 2.34 16.68
CA ASP A 16 17.93 2.37 17.63
C ASP A 16 17.06 3.60 17.41
N ALA A 17 17.72 4.75 17.24
CA ALA A 17 17.07 6.00 16.86
C ALA A 17 16.33 5.87 15.51
N ARG A 18 16.97 5.25 14.51
CA ARG A 18 16.35 5.02 13.19
C ARG A 18 15.14 4.09 13.27
N VAL A 19 15.19 3.05 14.09
CA VAL A 19 14.04 2.15 14.30
C VAL A 19 12.89 2.90 14.96
N ALA A 20 13.16 3.73 15.97
CA ALA A 20 12.12 4.52 16.62
C ALA A 20 11.46 5.51 15.65
N GLU A 21 12.26 6.22 14.84
CA GLU A 21 11.79 7.12 13.78
C GLU A 21 10.89 6.39 12.78
N LEU A 22 11.30 5.21 12.31
CA LEU A 22 10.52 4.43 11.35
C LEU A 22 9.21 3.91 11.95
N LEU A 23 9.22 3.49 13.21
CA LEU A 23 8.00 3.05 13.90
C LEU A 23 7.00 4.19 14.05
N ASP A 24 7.47 5.38 14.44
CA ASP A 24 6.65 6.57 14.51
C ASP A 24 6.10 6.97 13.14
N ALA A 25 6.95 6.92 12.10
CA ALA A 25 6.55 7.19 10.72
C ALA A 25 5.44 6.25 10.24
N VAL A 26 5.40 5.00 10.71
CA VAL A 26 4.33 4.03 10.41
C VAL A 26 3.23 3.98 11.48
N ARG A 27 3.16 4.97 12.38
CA ARG A 27 2.14 5.11 13.44
C ARG A 27 2.11 3.92 14.40
N LEU A 28 3.27 3.41 14.77
CA LEU A 28 3.45 2.38 15.79
C LEU A 28 4.26 2.93 16.96
N SER A 29 3.82 2.61 18.18
CA SER A 29 4.61 2.95 19.38
C SER A 29 5.93 2.16 19.41
N GLY A 30 6.94 2.72 20.09
CA GLY A 30 8.25 2.08 20.23
C GLY A 30 8.21 0.67 20.84
N GLU A 31 7.19 0.34 21.63
CA GLU A 31 6.98 -1.01 22.18
C GLU A 31 6.83 -2.10 21.10
N HIS A 32 6.38 -1.72 19.90
CA HIS A 32 6.26 -2.65 18.78
C HIS A 32 7.62 -3.14 18.27
N ALA A 33 8.73 -2.47 18.63
CA ALA A 33 10.08 -2.92 18.30
C ALA A 33 10.42 -4.29 18.92
N GLU A 34 9.80 -4.62 20.05
CA GLU A 34 10.08 -5.84 20.83
C GLU A 34 9.02 -6.93 20.61
N ARG A 35 7.91 -6.62 19.94
CA ARG A 35 6.83 -7.57 19.68
C ARG A 35 7.19 -8.56 18.58
N LEU A 36 6.78 -9.81 18.76
CA LEU A 36 6.91 -10.87 17.77
C LEU A 36 5.83 -10.76 16.69
N PRO A 37 6.06 -11.29 15.47
CA PRO A 37 5.06 -11.22 14.38
C PRO A 37 3.67 -11.75 14.76
N ARG A 38 3.60 -12.78 15.61
CA ARG A 38 2.33 -13.36 16.11
C ARG A 38 1.55 -12.46 17.07
N GLU A 39 2.19 -11.42 17.60
CA GLU A 39 1.62 -10.48 18.59
C GLU A 39 1.10 -9.20 17.93
N LEU A 40 1.18 -9.13 16.61
CA LEU A 40 0.77 -7.98 15.80
C LEU A 40 -0.50 -8.33 15.01
N SER A 41 -1.42 -7.36 14.91
CA SER A 41 -2.55 -7.44 13.98
C SER A 41 -2.06 -7.45 12.52
N GLY A 42 -2.92 -7.80 11.56
CA GLY A 42 -2.58 -7.77 10.13
C GLY A 42 -2.03 -6.41 9.68
N GLY A 43 -2.75 -5.33 10.02
CA GLY A 43 -2.32 -3.96 9.71
C GLY A 43 -1.01 -3.57 10.38
N GLN A 44 -0.79 -3.97 11.64
CA GLN A 44 0.47 -3.71 12.34
C GLN A 44 1.65 -4.44 11.69
N ARG A 45 1.47 -5.71 11.30
CA ARG A 45 2.50 -6.47 10.57
C ARG A 45 2.86 -5.77 9.26
N GLN A 46 1.86 -5.26 8.54
CA GLN A 46 2.10 -4.57 7.27
C GLN A 46 2.84 -3.24 7.46
N ARG A 47 2.51 -2.48 8.50
CA ARG A 47 3.24 -1.26 8.88
C ARG A 47 4.69 -1.56 9.28
N VAL A 48 4.93 -2.62 10.04
CA VAL A 48 6.30 -3.07 10.36
C VAL A 48 7.05 -3.49 9.08
N ALA A 49 6.40 -4.19 8.15
CA ALA A 49 7.01 -4.56 6.87
C ALA A 49 7.40 -3.32 6.05
N LEU A 50 6.52 -2.32 5.98
CA LEU A 50 6.81 -1.04 5.33
C LEU A 50 7.97 -0.29 6.00
N ALA A 51 7.96 -0.18 7.33
CA ALA A 51 9.06 0.40 8.10
C ALA A 51 10.40 -0.30 7.81
N ARG A 52 10.40 -1.64 7.74
CA ARG A 52 11.59 -2.43 7.39
C ARG A 52 12.07 -2.15 5.96
N ALA A 53 11.16 -2.07 5.00
CA ALA A 53 11.49 -1.77 3.61
C ALA A 53 12.13 -0.37 3.47
N LEU A 54 11.66 0.60 4.26
CA LEU A 54 12.14 1.99 4.24
C LEU A 54 13.37 2.23 5.12
N ALA A 55 13.84 1.22 5.84
CA ALA A 55 14.92 1.38 6.82
C ALA A 55 16.20 1.96 6.21
N LEU A 56 16.49 1.59 4.96
CA LEU A 56 17.69 2.01 4.21
C LEU A 56 17.43 3.19 3.26
N ARG A 57 16.25 3.83 3.31
CA ARG A 57 15.84 4.89 2.38
C ARG A 57 16.03 4.47 0.90
N PRO A 58 15.35 3.40 0.46
CA PRO A 58 15.51 2.91 -0.89
C PRO A 58 14.99 3.91 -1.93
N GLY A 59 15.59 3.94 -3.12
CA GLY A 59 15.05 4.70 -4.24
C GLY A 59 13.84 4.02 -4.91
N LEU A 60 13.62 2.73 -4.65
CA LEU A 60 12.54 1.91 -5.21
C LEU A 60 11.99 0.94 -4.16
N VAL A 61 10.66 0.90 -4.05
CA VAL A 61 9.92 -0.10 -3.25
C VAL A 61 9.08 -0.96 -4.19
N ILE A 62 9.16 -2.28 -4.02
CA ILE A 62 8.27 -3.23 -4.70
C ILE A 62 7.27 -3.73 -3.65
N ALA A 63 5.98 -3.47 -3.88
CA ALA A 63 4.90 -3.85 -3.00
C ALA A 63 4.06 -4.92 -3.70
N ASP A 64 4.27 -6.18 -3.33
CA ASP A 64 3.58 -7.33 -3.91
C ASP A 64 2.41 -7.76 -3.02
N GLU A 65 1.19 -7.53 -3.49
CA GLU A 65 -0.08 -7.80 -2.81
C GLU A 65 -0.10 -7.36 -1.33
N PRO A 66 0.33 -6.11 -1.01
CA PRO A 66 0.63 -5.70 0.36
C PRO A 66 -0.61 -5.62 1.26
N THR A 67 -1.81 -5.58 0.71
CA THR A 67 -3.05 -5.42 1.49
C THR A 67 -4.04 -6.57 1.35
N SER A 68 -3.69 -7.62 0.59
CA SER A 68 -4.58 -8.74 0.26
C SER A 68 -5.18 -9.51 1.46
N ALA A 69 -4.49 -9.48 2.61
CA ALA A 69 -4.92 -10.16 3.83
C ALA A 69 -5.59 -9.23 4.86
N LEU A 70 -5.90 -7.98 4.50
CA LEU A 70 -6.45 -6.96 5.38
C LEU A 70 -7.95 -6.76 5.11
N ASP A 71 -8.70 -6.42 6.13
CA ASP A 71 -10.05 -5.87 5.93
C ASP A 71 -9.97 -4.49 5.26
N VAL A 72 -11.08 -4.08 4.64
CA VAL A 72 -11.16 -2.85 3.82
C VAL A 72 -10.74 -1.60 4.61
N SER A 73 -11.16 -1.47 5.87
CA SER A 73 -10.84 -0.31 6.70
C SER A 73 -9.35 -0.22 7.02
N VAL A 74 -8.72 -1.36 7.36
CA VAL A 74 -7.28 -1.42 7.65
C VAL A 74 -6.45 -1.27 6.37
N GLN A 75 -6.93 -1.80 5.24
CA GLN A 75 -6.33 -1.60 3.93
C GLN A 75 -6.22 -0.10 3.61
N ASP A 76 -7.31 0.66 3.71
CA ASP A 76 -7.33 2.10 3.41
C ASP A 76 -6.33 2.88 4.28
N GLU A 77 -6.21 2.51 5.56
CA GLU A 77 -5.24 3.14 6.46
C GLU A 77 -3.79 2.85 6.03
N VAL A 78 -3.49 1.61 5.63
CA VAL A 78 -2.16 1.19 5.18
C VAL A 78 -1.79 1.83 3.83
N LEU A 79 -2.73 1.93 2.89
CA LEU A 79 -2.50 2.58 1.59
C LEU A 79 -2.29 4.08 1.75
N SER A 80 -3.11 4.74 2.57
CA SER A 80 -2.94 6.17 2.89
C SER A 80 -1.58 6.44 3.53
N LEU A 81 -1.14 5.55 4.41
CA LEU A 81 0.18 5.61 5.01
C LEU A 81 1.29 5.43 3.96
N PHE A 82 1.14 4.45 3.07
CA PHE A 82 2.10 4.18 2.00
C PHE A 82 2.30 5.40 1.09
N THR A 83 1.22 5.98 0.58
CA THR A 83 1.27 7.16 -0.32
C THR A 83 1.89 8.36 0.39
N ARG A 84 1.51 8.62 1.65
CA ARG A 84 2.12 9.70 2.44
C ARG A 84 3.63 9.51 2.59
N LEU A 85 4.08 8.30 2.93
CA LEU A 85 5.51 8.02 3.09
C LEU A 85 6.25 8.10 1.74
N GLN A 86 5.59 7.73 0.65
CA GLN A 86 6.11 7.90 -0.70
C GLN A 86 6.40 9.37 -1.01
N ASP A 87 5.46 10.26 -0.70
CA ASP A 87 5.59 11.70 -0.91
C ASP A 87 6.65 12.33 0.00
N GLU A 88 6.69 11.93 1.28
CA GLU A 88 7.63 12.48 2.26
C GLU A 88 9.09 12.03 2.02
N ILE A 89 9.28 10.76 1.64
CA ILE A 89 10.63 10.17 1.49
C ILE A 89 11.12 10.27 0.04
N GLY A 90 10.22 10.32 -0.94
CA GLY A 90 10.54 10.46 -2.36
C GLY A 90 11.04 9.19 -3.02
N PHE A 91 10.40 8.04 -2.78
CA PHE A 91 10.76 6.76 -3.42
C PHE A 91 9.85 6.42 -4.62
N ALA A 92 10.41 5.75 -5.63
CA ALA A 92 9.62 5.12 -6.67
C ALA A 92 8.94 3.85 -6.14
N ALA A 93 7.76 3.51 -6.66
CA ALA A 93 7.03 2.31 -6.26
C ALA A 93 6.57 1.48 -7.46
N VAL A 94 6.75 0.16 -7.38
CA VAL A 94 6.03 -0.82 -8.21
C VAL A 94 5.03 -1.52 -7.30
N PHE A 95 3.75 -1.27 -7.52
CA PHE A 95 2.66 -1.83 -6.74
C PHE A 95 1.95 -2.91 -7.58
N ILE A 96 1.88 -4.13 -7.04
CA ILE A 96 1.27 -5.28 -7.68
C ILE A 96 0.02 -5.64 -6.89
N SER A 97 -1.13 -5.63 -7.55
CA SER A 97 -2.38 -6.09 -6.94
C SER A 97 -3.39 -6.57 -7.98
N HIS A 98 -4.22 -7.53 -7.56
CA HIS A 98 -5.44 -7.92 -8.24
C HIS A 98 -6.64 -7.01 -7.93
N ASP A 99 -6.57 -6.17 -6.90
CA ASP A 99 -7.63 -5.23 -6.54
C ASP A 99 -7.48 -3.92 -7.33
N LEU A 100 -8.39 -3.71 -8.29
CA LEU A 100 -8.38 -2.53 -9.15
C LEU A 100 -8.73 -1.23 -8.40
N ALA A 101 -9.48 -1.30 -7.30
CA ALA A 101 -9.77 -0.11 -6.49
C ALA A 101 -8.50 0.38 -5.79
N VAL A 102 -7.68 -0.56 -5.29
CA VAL A 102 -6.36 -0.26 -4.72
C VAL A 102 -5.44 0.34 -5.77
N VAL A 103 -5.35 -0.28 -6.95
CA VAL A 103 -4.53 0.23 -8.06
C VAL A 103 -4.94 1.65 -8.45
N HIS A 104 -6.24 1.92 -8.55
CA HIS A 104 -6.75 3.26 -8.86
C HIS A 104 -6.38 4.31 -7.78
N HIS A 105 -6.28 3.89 -6.52
CA HIS A 105 -5.94 4.78 -5.41
C HIS A 105 -4.45 5.15 -5.34
N VAL A 106 -3.54 4.22 -5.64
CA VAL A 106 -2.10 4.41 -5.39
C VAL A 106 -1.25 4.65 -6.65
N ALA A 107 -1.73 4.25 -7.83
CA ALA A 107 -0.89 4.21 -9.01
C ALA A 107 -1.08 5.45 -9.89
N HIS A 108 0.02 6.06 -10.32
CA HIS A 108 0.00 7.09 -11.37
C HIS A 108 -0.16 6.48 -12.78
N ARG A 109 0.37 5.26 -12.96
CA ARG A 109 0.35 4.50 -14.20
C ARG A 109 0.09 3.03 -13.90
N VAL A 110 -0.59 2.35 -14.81
CA VAL A 110 -0.92 0.94 -14.69
C VAL A 110 -0.38 0.14 -15.88
N ALA A 111 0.00 -1.11 -15.63
CA ALA A 111 0.24 -2.13 -16.64
C ALA A 111 -0.67 -3.32 -16.32
N VAL A 112 -1.50 -3.72 -17.28
CA VAL A 112 -2.40 -4.86 -17.18
C VAL A 112 -1.71 -6.06 -17.81
N LEU A 113 -1.56 -7.13 -17.04
CA LEU A 113 -0.93 -8.36 -17.48
C LEU A 113 -1.97 -9.46 -17.71
N ARG A 114 -1.76 -10.29 -18.73
CA ARG A 114 -2.50 -11.52 -18.97
C ARG A 114 -1.56 -12.56 -19.56
N ASP A 115 -1.58 -13.78 -19.03
CA ASP A 115 -0.76 -14.90 -19.51
C ASP A 115 0.74 -14.53 -19.65
N GLY A 116 1.25 -13.76 -18.69
CA GLY A 116 2.64 -13.29 -18.66
C GLY A 116 2.99 -12.15 -19.62
N GLN A 117 2.00 -11.58 -20.33
CA GLN A 117 2.20 -10.49 -21.28
C GLN A 117 1.53 -9.21 -20.81
N VAL A 118 2.19 -8.07 -21.00
CA VAL A 118 1.56 -6.75 -20.81
C VAL A 118 0.61 -6.52 -21.99
N VAL A 119 -0.69 -6.56 -21.71
CA VAL A 119 -1.73 -6.39 -22.73
C VAL A 119 -2.21 -4.95 -22.84
N GLU A 120 -1.99 -4.13 -21.81
CA GLU A 120 -2.34 -2.71 -21.82
C GLU A 120 -1.48 -1.94 -20.81
N THR A 121 -1.11 -0.69 -21.13
CA THR A 121 -0.44 0.21 -20.20
C THR A 121 -0.77 1.66 -20.49
N GLY A 122 -0.82 2.49 -19.45
CA GLY A 122 -1.06 3.92 -19.57
C GLY A 122 -1.23 4.63 -18.23
N PRO A 123 -1.54 5.94 -18.25
CA PRO A 123 -2.04 6.65 -17.07
C PRO A 123 -3.25 5.92 -16.51
N VAL A 124 -3.33 5.81 -15.18
CA VAL A 124 -4.38 5.03 -14.51
C VAL A 124 -5.77 5.52 -14.92
N GLU A 125 -5.96 6.84 -14.99
CA GLU A 125 -7.24 7.48 -15.31
C GLU A 125 -7.68 7.14 -16.73
N ARG A 126 -6.74 7.07 -17.67
CA ARG A 126 -7.02 6.72 -19.07
C ARG A 126 -7.42 5.25 -19.19
N VAL A 127 -6.66 4.35 -18.57
CA VAL A 127 -6.89 2.91 -18.68
C VAL A 127 -8.20 2.52 -18.00
N PHE A 128 -8.54 3.14 -16.87
CA PHE A 128 -9.79 2.89 -16.16
C PHE A 128 -11.01 3.52 -16.87
N ALA A 129 -10.89 4.72 -17.44
CA ALA A 129 -12.02 5.38 -18.10
C ALA A 129 -12.27 4.89 -19.54
N ARG A 130 -11.20 4.55 -20.27
CA ARG A 130 -11.25 4.16 -21.68
C ARG A 130 -10.28 2.99 -21.97
N PRO A 131 -10.54 1.80 -21.39
CA PRO A 131 -9.73 0.61 -21.64
C PRO A 131 -9.76 0.22 -23.13
N ALA A 132 -8.57 0.07 -23.72
CA ALA A 132 -8.40 -0.30 -25.11
C ALA A 132 -8.51 -1.82 -25.30
N HIS A 133 -7.98 -2.61 -24.36
CA HIS A 133 -7.91 -4.05 -24.48
C HIS A 133 -9.17 -4.74 -23.92
N ALA A 134 -9.66 -5.77 -24.61
CA ALA A 134 -10.90 -6.45 -24.23
C ALA A 134 -10.82 -7.14 -22.86
N TYR A 135 -9.64 -7.61 -22.46
CA TYR A 135 -9.41 -8.17 -21.13
C TYR A 135 -9.53 -7.10 -20.04
N THR A 136 -8.91 -5.93 -20.24
CA THR A 136 -9.00 -4.81 -19.30
C THR A 136 -10.44 -4.35 -19.11
N ARG A 137 -11.24 -4.29 -20.19
CA ARG A 137 -12.68 -4.04 -20.12
C ARG A 137 -13.40 -5.01 -19.19
N ARG A 138 -13.19 -6.32 -19.39
CA ARG A 138 -13.82 -7.36 -18.56
C ARG A 138 -13.39 -7.28 -17.10
N LEU A 139 -12.12 -6.96 -16.82
CA LEU A 139 -11.64 -6.77 -15.46
C LEU A 139 -12.37 -5.61 -14.78
N LEU A 140 -12.45 -4.45 -15.45
CA LEU A 140 -13.12 -3.27 -14.90
C LEU A 140 -14.63 -3.47 -14.72
N GLU A 141 -15.29 -4.17 -15.64
CA GLU A 141 -16.72 -4.53 -15.55
C GLU A 141 -17.03 -5.46 -14.36
N ALA A 142 -16.06 -6.25 -13.91
CA ALA A 142 -16.20 -7.16 -12.79
C ALA A 142 -16.03 -6.47 -11.41
N VAL A 143 -15.52 -5.24 -11.38
CA VAL A 143 -15.32 -4.50 -10.13
C VAL A 143 -16.64 -3.83 -9.72
N PRO A 144 -17.11 -4.04 -8.48
CA PRO A 144 -18.27 -3.30 -7.97
C PRO A 144 -17.94 -1.80 -7.98
N VAL A 145 -18.76 -0.99 -8.66
CA VAL A 145 -18.61 0.47 -8.61
C VAL A 145 -18.95 0.89 -7.17
N PRO A 146 -18.01 1.50 -6.41
CA PRO A 146 -18.35 2.08 -5.12
C PRO A 146 -19.21 3.30 -5.43
N ASP A 147 -20.53 3.21 -5.25
CA ASP A 147 -21.43 4.36 -5.45
C ASP A 147 -21.23 5.35 -4.28
N PRO A 148 -20.60 6.52 -4.50
CA PRO A 148 -20.39 7.51 -3.44
C PRO A 148 -21.70 8.17 -3.01
N SER A 149 -22.78 8.00 -3.78
CA SER A 149 -24.10 8.57 -3.53
C SER A 149 -25.03 7.66 -2.71
N ALA A 150 -24.66 6.38 -2.50
CA ALA A 150 -25.43 5.46 -1.68
C ALA A 150 -25.27 5.76 -0.17
N ALA A 151 -24.11 6.26 0.27
CA ALA A 151 -23.83 6.54 1.69
C ALA A 151 -24.57 7.77 2.26
N ARG A 152 -25.17 8.63 1.41
CA ARG A 152 -25.86 9.87 1.84
C ARG A 152 -27.38 9.78 1.87
N ARG A 153 -27.98 8.62 1.56
CA ARG A 153 -29.45 8.45 1.49
C ARG A 153 -30.06 7.66 2.67
N GLY A 154 -29.28 7.35 3.70
CA GLY A 154 -29.71 6.50 4.83
C GLY A 154 -30.05 7.22 6.15
N VAL A 155 -30.23 8.54 6.17
CA VAL A 155 -30.70 9.26 7.37
C VAL A 155 -31.79 10.23 6.98
N GLY A 156 -33.04 9.76 7.01
CA GLY A 156 -34.19 10.62 6.74
C GLY A 156 -35.52 9.88 6.72
N LEU A 157 -36.26 10.04 7.83
CA LEU A 157 -37.72 10.00 7.96
C LEU A 157 -38.42 8.63 8.06
N ALA A 158 -38.84 8.30 9.28
CA ALA A 158 -40.26 8.07 9.56
C ALA A 158 -40.53 8.41 11.03
N SER A 159 -41.30 9.47 11.22
CA SER A 159 -42.09 9.76 12.43
C SER A 159 -43.36 8.92 12.42
#